data_AF-A0A285S2P0-F1
#
_entry.id   AF-A0A285S2P0-F1
#
_cell.length_a   1.000
_cell.length_b   1.000
_cell.length_c   1.000
_cell.angle_alpha   90.00
_cell.angle_beta   90.00
_cell.angle_gamma   90.00
#
_symmetry.space_group_name_H-M   'P 1'
#
loop_
_entity.id
_entity.type
_entity.pdbx_description
1 polymer ?
#
loop_
_entity_poly.entity_id
_entity_poly.type
_entity_poly.pdbx_seq_one_letter_code
_entity_poly.pdbx_strand_id
1 'polypeptide(L)'
;MADLRTNFLGIKSPNPFWLASAPPTDKEYNVVRAFKAGWGGVVWKTLGEDPAVVNVNGPRYGAIHGPDRSLLGFNNIELITDRPLETNLREIKQVKRDWPDRALVVSLMVPCEEQNWIDILRRVEETEADGVELNFGCPHGMSERGMGSAVGQVPEYIEMVTRWCKQHTRMPVIVKLTPNITDIRNPARAAHAGGADAVSLINTINSIVSVDLDQMAPYPTIDGQGAHGGYCGPAVKPIALNMVAEIARDPQTHGLPISGIGGVTTWRDAAEFMALGAGTVQVCTAAMTYGFRIVEDLIDGLSDWMDEKGYTSVDEVVGRAVPKVTDWQRLNLNYVVKARIDQDACIKCGRCHIACEDTSHQAITAMKDGLRHFEVIDEECVGCNLCVSVCPVEDCITMEQITEGSDPRTGKPIDPNYANWTTHPNNPNRVPEAAE
;
A
#
# COMPACT_ATOMS: atom_id res chain seq x y z
N MET A 1 12.55 14.48 -19.49
CA MET A 1 11.63 14.68 -18.36
C MET A 1 10.30 14.15 -18.78
N ALA A 2 10.03 12.94 -18.34
CA ALA A 2 8.78 12.23 -18.53
C ALA A 2 7.60 13.06 -18.02
N ASP A 3 6.44 12.91 -18.66
CA ASP A 3 5.24 13.62 -18.25
C ASP A 3 4.58 12.92 -17.07
N LEU A 4 4.62 13.55 -15.89
CA LEU A 4 3.98 13.03 -14.70
C LEU A 4 2.50 13.42 -14.57
N ARG A 5 1.96 14.26 -15.47
CA ARG A 5 0.55 14.68 -15.39
C ARG A 5 -0.36 13.45 -15.44
N THR A 6 -1.33 13.41 -14.53
CA THR A 6 -2.30 12.32 -14.43
C THR A 6 -3.70 12.79 -14.83
N ASN A 7 -4.50 11.83 -15.29
CA ASN A 7 -5.93 11.97 -15.47
C ASN A 7 -6.64 10.78 -14.82
N PHE A 8 -6.96 10.91 -13.53
CA PHE A 8 -7.60 9.85 -12.76
C PHE A 8 -9.10 10.15 -12.63
N LEU A 9 -9.96 9.36 -13.27
CA LEU A 9 -11.42 9.57 -13.28
C LEU A 9 -11.89 10.89 -13.92
N GLY A 10 -11.08 11.46 -14.82
CA GLY A 10 -11.33 12.81 -15.35
C GLY A 10 -10.70 13.93 -14.50
N ILE A 11 -10.19 13.61 -13.30
CA ILE A 11 -9.52 14.54 -12.40
C ILE A 11 -8.08 14.70 -12.87
N LYS A 12 -7.75 15.90 -13.36
CA LYS A 12 -6.40 16.22 -13.83
C LYS A 12 -5.55 16.73 -12.68
N SER A 13 -4.31 16.26 -12.59
CA SER A 13 -3.33 16.80 -11.65
C SER A 13 -1.91 16.78 -12.23
N PRO A 14 -1.00 17.64 -11.74
CA PRO A 14 0.33 17.79 -12.33
C PRO A 14 1.27 16.61 -12.07
N ASN A 15 0.94 15.73 -11.12
CA ASN A 15 1.70 14.52 -10.80
C ASN A 15 0.77 13.50 -10.08
N PRO A 16 1.15 12.20 -9.99
CA PRO A 16 0.32 11.17 -9.35
C PRO A 16 0.26 11.26 -7.81
N PHE A 17 0.99 12.18 -7.18
CA PHE A 17 1.15 12.21 -5.72
C PHE A 17 0.08 13.08 -5.06
N TRP A 18 -0.81 12.42 -4.34
CA TRP A 18 -1.88 13.07 -3.59
C TRP A 18 -1.62 12.95 -2.09
N LEU A 19 -1.95 13.95 -1.27
CA LEU A 19 -2.00 13.72 0.18
C LEU A 19 -3.24 12.90 0.51
N ALA A 20 -3.10 11.85 1.32
CA ALA A 20 -4.24 11.07 1.77
C ALA A 20 -5.09 11.84 2.80
N SER A 21 -6.37 11.47 2.92
CA SER A 21 -7.27 11.97 3.98
C SER A 21 -6.72 11.61 5.36
N ALA A 22 -6.16 12.61 6.05
CA ALA A 22 -5.32 12.46 7.24
C ALA A 22 -5.04 13.85 7.89
N PRO A 23 -4.38 13.97 9.05
CA PRO A 23 -4.06 15.28 9.64
C PRO A 23 -3.41 16.31 8.69
N PRO A 24 -2.54 15.91 7.73
CA PRO A 24 -1.98 16.85 6.75
C PRO A 24 -3.02 17.55 5.87
N THR A 25 -4.27 17.07 5.79
CA THR A 25 -5.32 17.60 4.90
C THR A 25 -6.56 18.10 5.66
N ASP A 26 -6.44 18.37 6.97
CA ASP A 26 -7.58 18.76 7.83
C ASP A 26 -7.98 20.25 7.75
N LYS A 27 -7.15 21.09 7.14
CA LYS A 27 -7.42 22.54 7.03
C LYS A 27 -6.74 23.17 5.84
N GLU A 28 -7.35 24.26 5.35
CA GLU A 28 -6.85 25.08 4.25
C GLU A 28 -5.35 25.37 4.38
N TYR A 29 -4.91 25.82 5.55
CA TYR A 29 -3.52 26.20 5.80
C TYR A 29 -2.53 25.09 5.41
N ASN A 30 -2.85 23.83 5.72
CA ASN A 30 -1.97 22.71 5.41
C ASN A 30 -2.04 22.36 3.92
N VAL A 31 -3.25 22.30 3.35
CA VAL A 31 -3.48 21.97 1.94
C VAL A 31 -2.81 22.99 1.01
N VAL A 32 -2.95 24.29 1.28
CA VAL A 32 -2.29 25.35 0.51
C VAL A 32 -0.76 25.23 0.60
N ARG A 33 -0.21 24.85 1.76
CA ARG A 33 1.24 24.61 1.89
C ARG A 33 1.69 23.39 1.10
N ALA A 34 0.88 22.33 1.04
CA ALA A 34 1.16 21.17 0.21
C ALA A 34 1.15 21.53 -1.28
N PHE A 35 0.11 22.23 -1.76
CA PHE A 35 0.06 22.64 -3.17
C PHE A 35 1.23 23.57 -3.56
N LYS A 36 1.62 24.49 -2.68
CA LYS A 36 2.83 25.32 -2.88
C LYS A 36 4.12 24.50 -2.96
N ALA A 37 4.20 23.36 -2.27
CA ALA A 37 5.35 22.46 -2.32
C ALA A 37 5.36 21.56 -3.57
N GLY A 38 4.26 21.52 -4.33
CA GLY A 38 4.20 20.77 -5.61
C GLY A 38 3.30 19.55 -5.62
N TRP A 39 2.57 19.25 -4.53
CA TRP A 39 1.62 18.12 -4.50
C TRP A 39 0.60 18.21 -5.63
N GLY A 40 0.35 17.08 -6.31
CA GLY A 40 -0.60 17.00 -7.42
C GLY A 40 -2.06 17.11 -6.96
N GLY A 41 -2.34 16.60 -5.77
CA GLY A 41 -3.67 16.64 -5.20
C GLY A 41 -3.72 16.42 -3.70
N VAL A 42 -4.91 16.53 -3.14
CA VAL A 42 -5.22 16.10 -1.78
C VAL A 42 -6.56 15.38 -1.75
N VAL A 43 -6.68 14.43 -0.83
CA VAL A 43 -7.96 14.01 -0.29
C VAL A 43 -8.14 14.74 1.04
N TRP A 44 -9.13 15.62 1.11
CA TRP A 44 -9.47 16.38 2.31
C TRP A 44 -9.82 15.43 3.46
N LYS A 45 -9.42 15.79 4.69
CA LYS A 45 -9.72 14.98 5.89
C LYS A 45 -11.21 14.65 5.95
N THR A 46 -11.51 13.41 6.31
CA THR A 46 -12.88 12.90 6.31
C THR A 46 -13.83 13.82 7.06
N LEU A 47 -14.90 14.23 6.39
CA LEU A 47 -15.99 15.04 6.95
C LEU A 47 -17.10 14.12 7.47
N GLY A 48 -17.73 14.57 8.56
CA GLY A 48 -18.97 14.01 9.07
C GLY A 48 -20.03 15.10 9.24
N GLU A 49 -21.09 14.76 9.96
CA GLU A 49 -22.16 15.72 10.30
C GLU A 49 -21.85 16.51 11.56
N ASP A 50 -22.47 17.67 11.70
CA ASP A 50 -22.45 18.43 12.95
C ASP A 50 -23.49 17.87 13.96
N PRO A 51 -23.22 17.93 15.28
CA PRO A 51 -21.96 18.35 15.87
C PRO A 51 -20.82 17.38 15.56
N ALA A 52 -19.64 17.94 15.26
CA ALA A 52 -18.45 17.17 14.91
C ALA A 52 -18.06 16.18 16.02
N VAL A 53 -17.36 15.12 15.63
CA VAL A 53 -16.83 14.14 16.58
C VAL A 53 -15.81 14.80 17.51
N VAL A 54 -15.68 14.25 18.72
CA VAL A 54 -14.70 14.72 19.69
C VAL A 54 -13.57 13.72 19.76
N ASN A 55 -12.37 14.17 19.41
CA ASN A 55 -11.18 13.39 19.61
C ASN A 55 -10.69 13.45 21.07
N VAL A 56 -9.96 12.42 21.50
CA VAL A 56 -9.31 12.41 22.82
C VAL A 56 -8.26 13.53 22.94
N ASN A 57 -8.18 14.20 24.09
CA ASN A 57 -7.21 15.29 24.29
C ASN A 57 -5.76 14.80 24.48
N GLY A 58 -5.58 13.52 24.82
CA GLY A 58 -4.28 12.91 25.11
C GLY A 58 -3.44 12.60 23.87
N PRO A 59 -2.27 11.94 24.05
CA PRO A 59 -1.47 11.48 22.93
C PRO A 59 -2.29 10.56 22.03
N ARG A 60 -2.35 10.88 20.74
CA ARG A 60 -3.08 10.09 19.73
C ARG A 60 -2.19 9.23 18.86
N TYR A 61 -0.87 9.32 19.06
CA TYR A 61 0.11 8.69 18.19
C TYR A 61 1.06 7.81 18.98
N GLY A 62 1.24 6.60 18.48
CA GLY A 62 2.33 5.70 18.82
C GLY A 62 3.25 5.50 17.62
N ALA A 63 4.47 5.01 17.85
CA ALA A 63 5.44 4.83 16.78
C ALA A 63 6.39 3.65 17.05
N ILE A 64 6.71 2.90 15.99
CA ILE A 64 7.73 1.86 16.00
C ILE A 64 8.96 2.40 15.27
N HIS A 65 10.14 2.19 15.86
CA HIS A 65 11.39 2.71 15.34
C HIS A 65 12.41 1.62 15.07
N GLY A 66 13.27 1.87 14.08
CA GLY A 66 14.46 1.09 13.83
C GLY A 66 15.57 1.37 14.84
N PRO A 67 16.68 0.61 14.78
CA PRO A 67 17.82 0.78 15.70
C PRO A 67 18.44 2.18 15.71
N ASP A 68 18.34 2.90 14.59
CA ASP A 68 18.83 4.26 14.37
C ASP A 68 17.77 5.35 14.64
N ARG A 69 16.65 4.99 15.27
CA ARG A 69 15.50 5.85 15.53
C ARG A 69 14.69 6.23 14.27
N SER A 70 15.01 5.66 13.10
CA SER A 70 14.18 5.78 11.89
C SER A 70 12.77 5.28 12.14
N LEU A 71 11.78 5.91 11.50
CA LEU A 71 10.38 5.53 11.67
C LEU A 71 10.04 4.31 10.81
N LEU A 72 9.64 3.21 11.45
CA LEU A 72 9.14 2.01 10.75
C LEU A 72 7.63 2.05 10.56
N GLY A 73 6.90 2.68 11.48
CA GLY A 73 5.46 2.90 11.36
C GLY A 73 4.88 3.75 12.49
N PHE A 74 3.73 4.35 12.21
CA PHE A 74 2.89 5.03 13.20
C PHE A 74 1.68 4.18 13.54
N ASN A 75 1.17 4.36 14.75
CA ASN A 75 -0.18 3.99 15.12
C ASN A 75 -0.92 5.24 15.56
N ASN A 76 -2.20 5.33 15.22
CA ASN A 76 -3.01 6.48 15.60
C ASN A 76 -4.38 6.05 16.13
N ILE A 77 -4.89 6.84 17.07
CA ILE A 77 -6.26 6.77 17.60
C ILE A 77 -7.05 8.04 17.27
N GLU A 78 -6.76 8.62 16.11
CA GLU A 78 -7.43 9.83 15.63
C GLU A 78 -8.69 9.45 14.84
N LEU A 79 -9.77 10.20 15.05
CA LEU A 79 -11.03 10.04 14.35
C LEU A 79 -11.05 10.89 13.06
N ILE A 80 -12.23 11.06 12.47
CA ILE A 80 -12.49 12.06 11.44
C ILE A 80 -12.31 13.51 11.96
N THR A 81 -12.50 14.50 11.10
CA THR A 81 -12.34 15.92 11.50
C THR A 81 -13.22 16.25 12.70
N ASP A 82 -12.64 16.92 13.70
CA ASP A 82 -13.36 17.49 14.85
C ASP A 82 -13.75 18.95 14.61
N ARG A 83 -13.57 19.43 13.38
CA ARG A 83 -13.89 20.80 12.95
C ARG A 83 -15.32 20.88 12.42
N PRO A 84 -16.03 22.02 12.64
CA PRO A 84 -17.38 22.20 12.13
C PRO A 84 -17.46 22.02 10.61
N LEU A 85 -18.51 21.34 10.14
CA LEU A 85 -18.68 21.01 8.72
C LEU A 85 -18.66 22.27 7.84
N GLU A 86 -19.34 23.33 8.26
CA GLU A 86 -19.39 24.59 7.50
C GLU A 86 -18.02 25.24 7.32
N THR A 87 -17.12 25.09 8.30
CA THR A 87 -15.76 25.63 8.17
C THR A 87 -14.99 24.89 7.10
N ASN A 88 -15.09 23.55 7.09
CA ASN A 88 -14.45 22.72 6.06
C ASN A 88 -14.98 23.03 4.66
N LEU A 89 -16.30 23.10 4.49
CA LEU A 89 -16.91 23.36 3.17
C LEU A 89 -16.47 24.70 2.58
N ARG A 90 -16.46 25.76 3.40
CA ARG A 90 -15.96 27.08 2.99
C ARG A 90 -14.49 27.03 2.58
N GLU A 91 -13.66 26.37 3.36
CA GLU A 91 -12.22 26.22 3.08
C GLU A 91 -11.96 25.42 1.81
N ILE A 92 -12.65 24.29 1.63
CA ILE A 92 -12.55 23.46 0.42
C ILE A 92 -12.90 24.27 -0.82
N LYS A 93 -14.02 25.01 -0.77
CA LYS A 93 -14.45 25.88 -1.88
C LYS A 93 -13.41 26.94 -2.24
N GLN A 94 -12.85 27.59 -1.23
CA GLN A 94 -11.81 28.60 -1.42
C GLN A 94 -10.54 27.98 -2.03
N VAL A 95 -10.09 26.85 -1.50
CA VAL A 95 -8.90 26.14 -1.99
C VAL A 95 -9.08 25.69 -3.44
N LYS A 96 -10.21 25.07 -3.78
CA LYS A 96 -10.47 24.58 -5.14
C LYS A 96 -10.49 25.73 -6.16
N ARG A 97 -11.07 26.88 -5.77
CA ARG A 97 -11.09 28.09 -6.60
C ARG A 97 -9.68 28.66 -6.83
N ASP A 98 -8.86 28.67 -5.80
CA ASP A 98 -7.50 29.24 -5.87
C ASP A 98 -6.50 28.29 -6.56
N TRP A 99 -6.77 26.99 -6.55
CA TRP A 99 -5.92 25.92 -7.10
C TRP A 99 -6.69 24.99 -8.05
N PRO A 100 -7.22 25.52 -9.17
CA PRO A 100 -8.07 24.74 -10.08
C PRO A 100 -7.33 23.61 -10.79
N ASP A 101 -5.99 23.71 -10.89
CA ASP A 101 -5.09 22.74 -11.52
C ASP A 101 -4.71 21.55 -10.61
N ARG A 102 -5.16 21.57 -9.35
CA ARG A 102 -4.88 20.51 -8.36
C ARG A 102 -6.10 19.65 -8.13
N ALA A 103 -5.88 18.35 -7.95
CA ALA A 103 -6.95 17.44 -7.55
C ALA A 103 -7.35 17.72 -6.10
N LEU A 104 -8.65 17.89 -5.86
CA LEU A 104 -9.24 18.03 -4.53
C LEU A 104 -10.42 17.07 -4.42
N VAL A 105 -10.23 15.98 -3.68
CA VAL A 105 -11.26 14.99 -3.37
C VAL A 105 -11.70 15.18 -1.93
N VAL A 106 -13.00 15.11 -1.64
CA VAL A 106 -13.52 15.24 -0.27
C VAL A 106 -13.81 13.87 0.31
N SER A 107 -13.12 13.50 1.39
CA SER A 107 -13.42 12.25 2.09
C SER A 107 -14.66 12.40 2.98
N LEU A 108 -15.55 11.41 2.98
CA LEU A 108 -16.85 11.45 3.66
C LEU A 108 -17.10 10.22 4.51
N MET A 109 -17.71 10.44 5.67
CA MET A 109 -18.26 9.39 6.53
C MET A 109 -19.45 9.93 7.33
N VAL A 110 -20.64 9.49 6.94
CA VAL A 110 -21.93 9.83 7.56
C VAL A 110 -22.73 8.54 7.79
N PRO A 111 -23.78 8.55 8.66
CA PRO A 111 -24.57 7.36 8.95
C PRO A 111 -25.01 6.61 7.68
N CYS A 112 -25.14 5.27 7.77
CA CYS A 112 -25.60 4.42 6.67
C CYS A 112 -27.11 4.56 6.42
N GLU A 113 -27.56 5.79 6.26
CA GLU A 113 -28.92 6.22 5.97
C GLU A 113 -28.86 7.06 4.70
N GLU A 114 -29.67 6.71 3.69
CA GLU A 114 -29.60 7.33 2.36
C GLU A 114 -29.73 8.86 2.41
N GLN A 115 -30.60 9.38 3.29
CA GLN A 115 -30.83 10.81 3.43
C GLN A 115 -29.57 11.57 3.88
N ASN A 116 -28.78 11.00 4.80
CA ASN A 116 -27.54 11.61 5.28
C ASN A 116 -26.52 11.73 4.14
N TRP A 117 -26.45 10.71 3.26
CA TRP A 117 -25.60 10.75 2.07
C TRP A 117 -26.11 11.77 1.05
N ILE A 118 -27.41 11.86 0.80
CA ILE A 118 -27.99 12.90 -0.07
C ILE A 118 -27.62 14.30 0.41
N ASP A 119 -27.78 14.57 1.71
CA ASP A 119 -27.59 15.90 2.27
C ASP A 119 -26.12 16.33 2.27
N ILE A 120 -25.19 15.44 2.62
CA ILE A 120 -23.76 15.76 2.59
C ILE A 120 -23.25 15.93 1.16
N LEU A 121 -23.69 15.09 0.21
CA LEU A 121 -23.26 15.17 -1.19
C LEU A 121 -23.64 16.51 -1.82
N ARG A 122 -24.88 16.98 -1.61
CA ARG A 122 -25.33 18.29 -2.08
C ARG A 122 -24.43 19.42 -1.59
N ARG A 123 -24.07 19.41 -0.31
CA ARG A 123 -23.20 20.43 0.28
C ARG A 123 -21.77 20.36 -0.26
N VAL A 124 -21.25 19.16 -0.53
CA VAL A 124 -19.92 19.00 -1.13
C VAL A 124 -19.90 19.46 -2.59
N GLU A 125 -20.95 19.20 -3.37
CA GLU A 125 -21.06 19.68 -4.76
C GLU A 125 -20.95 21.21 -4.84
N GLU A 126 -21.51 21.93 -3.87
CA GLU A 126 -21.40 23.40 -3.80
C GLU A 126 -19.97 23.93 -3.59
N THR A 127 -19.04 23.06 -3.20
CA THR A 127 -17.62 23.40 -3.05
C THR A 127 -16.82 23.29 -4.35
N GLU A 128 -17.41 22.71 -5.40
CA GLU A 128 -16.77 22.46 -6.70
C GLU A 128 -15.56 21.50 -6.62
N ALA A 129 -15.45 20.72 -5.54
CA ALA A 129 -14.46 19.65 -5.42
C ALA A 129 -14.55 18.65 -6.59
N ASP A 130 -13.44 18.00 -6.92
CA ASP A 130 -13.32 17.18 -8.12
C ASP A 130 -13.91 15.77 -7.95
N GLY A 131 -14.21 15.35 -6.72
CA GLY A 131 -14.69 14.01 -6.40
C GLY A 131 -14.94 13.81 -4.91
N VAL A 132 -15.50 12.65 -4.57
CA VAL A 132 -15.68 12.21 -3.18
C VAL A 132 -14.99 10.86 -2.92
N GLU A 133 -14.47 10.70 -1.70
CA GLU A 133 -13.91 9.44 -1.20
C GLU A 133 -14.74 8.92 -0.03
N LEU A 134 -15.43 7.79 -0.20
CA LEU A 134 -16.22 7.16 0.86
C LEU A 134 -15.29 6.44 1.83
N ASN A 135 -15.14 6.94 3.05
CA ASN A 135 -14.23 6.36 4.04
C ASN A 135 -14.90 5.22 4.80
N PHE A 136 -14.71 3.99 4.31
CA PHE A 136 -15.13 2.76 4.99
C PHE A 136 -13.95 2.05 5.67
N GLY A 137 -12.87 2.78 5.98
CA GLY A 137 -11.62 2.17 6.41
C GLY A 137 -11.19 2.46 7.84
N CYS A 138 -11.84 3.38 8.56
CA CYS A 138 -11.39 3.78 9.89
C CYS A 138 -11.55 2.66 10.93
N PRO A 139 -10.49 2.22 11.64
CA PRO A 139 -10.51 1.01 12.45
C PRO A 139 -11.25 1.15 13.80
N HIS A 140 -11.65 2.36 14.19
CA HIS A 140 -12.15 2.65 15.54
C HIS A 140 -13.64 2.32 15.75
N GLY A 141 -14.39 2.06 14.67
CA GLY A 141 -15.74 1.49 14.68
C GLY A 141 -16.78 2.25 15.49
N MET A 142 -16.88 1.97 16.79
CA MET A 142 -17.95 2.45 17.69
C MET A 142 -17.88 3.95 17.98
N SER A 143 -16.66 4.52 18.13
CA SER A 143 -16.47 5.96 18.36
C SER A 143 -16.95 6.81 17.18
N GLU A 144 -17.15 6.18 16.03
CA GLU A 144 -17.63 6.76 14.78
C GLU A 144 -19.06 6.31 14.48
N ARG A 145 -19.88 6.15 15.52
CA ARG A 145 -21.30 5.71 15.42
C ARG A 145 -21.47 4.34 14.73
N GLY A 146 -20.50 3.44 14.85
CA GLY A 146 -20.51 2.13 14.21
C GLY A 146 -20.13 2.15 12.72
N MET A 147 -19.51 3.24 12.25
CA MET A 147 -19.10 3.44 10.86
C MET A 147 -17.61 3.05 10.65
N GLY A 148 -17.03 3.43 9.50
CA GLY A 148 -15.64 3.12 9.18
C GLY A 148 -15.45 1.66 8.77
N SER A 149 -14.45 0.98 9.33
CA SER A 149 -14.11 -0.41 8.99
C SER A 149 -15.21 -1.40 9.31
N ALA A 150 -16.10 -1.09 10.27
CA ALA A 150 -17.27 -1.92 10.56
C ALA A 150 -18.22 -2.01 9.35
N VAL A 151 -18.36 -0.90 8.60
CA VAL A 151 -19.10 -0.86 7.33
C VAL A 151 -18.24 -1.47 6.21
N GLY A 152 -16.95 -1.15 6.17
CA GLY A 152 -16.03 -1.63 5.13
C GLY A 152 -15.76 -3.14 5.14
N GLN A 153 -16.15 -3.84 6.20
CA GLN A 153 -16.09 -5.30 6.30
C GLN A 153 -17.38 -5.98 5.80
N VAL A 154 -18.43 -5.22 5.46
CA VAL A 154 -19.73 -5.72 5.01
C VAL A 154 -19.95 -5.30 3.56
N PRO A 155 -19.65 -6.18 2.58
CA PRO A 155 -19.79 -5.89 1.15
C PRO A 155 -21.15 -5.30 0.77
N GLU A 156 -22.24 -5.77 1.39
CA GLU A 156 -23.60 -5.31 1.13
C GLU A 156 -23.77 -3.81 1.44
N TYR A 157 -23.16 -3.33 2.53
CA TYR A 157 -23.23 -1.91 2.89
C TYR A 157 -22.35 -1.06 1.97
N ILE A 158 -21.20 -1.56 1.55
CA ILE A 158 -20.36 -0.89 0.56
C ILE A 158 -21.14 -0.68 -0.74
N GLU A 159 -21.73 -1.75 -1.27
CA GLU A 159 -22.50 -1.71 -2.52
C GLU A 159 -23.70 -0.75 -2.40
N MET A 160 -24.45 -0.84 -1.30
CA MET A 160 -25.62 0.00 -1.03
C MET A 160 -25.27 1.49 -0.97
N VAL A 161 -24.29 1.89 -0.16
CA VAL A 161 -23.93 3.29 0.01
C VAL A 161 -23.30 3.85 -1.26
N THR A 162 -22.45 3.06 -1.94
CA THR A 162 -21.87 3.45 -3.22
C THR A 162 -22.98 3.73 -4.24
N ARG A 163 -23.98 2.85 -4.33
CA ARG A 163 -25.14 3.03 -5.22
C ARG A 163 -25.91 4.31 -4.91
N TRP A 164 -26.17 4.61 -3.63
CA TRP A 164 -26.82 5.87 -3.25
C TRP A 164 -26.00 7.07 -3.71
N CYS A 165 -24.69 7.07 -3.49
CA CYS A 165 -23.82 8.16 -3.94
C CYS A 165 -23.90 8.34 -5.47
N LYS A 166 -23.81 7.25 -6.24
CA LYS A 166 -23.90 7.29 -7.70
C LYS A 166 -25.27 7.71 -8.23
N GLN A 167 -26.34 7.55 -7.45
CA GLN A 167 -27.69 8.01 -7.80
C GLN A 167 -27.86 9.52 -7.55
N HIS A 168 -27.18 10.06 -6.55
CA HIS A 168 -27.43 11.41 -6.03
C HIS A 168 -26.32 12.43 -6.32
N THR A 169 -25.18 12.02 -6.89
CA THR A 169 -24.15 12.94 -7.40
C THR A 169 -23.59 12.49 -8.74
N ARG A 170 -23.07 13.46 -9.51
CA ARG A 170 -22.28 13.21 -10.73
C ARG A 170 -20.77 13.25 -10.50
N MET A 171 -20.34 13.64 -9.29
CA MET A 171 -18.93 13.60 -8.93
C MET A 171 -18.40 12.16 -9.02
N PRO A 172 -17.13 11.96 -9.41
CA PRO A 172 -16.43 10.70 -9.22
C PRO A 172 -16.52 10.23 -7.76
N VAL A 173 -16.87 8.97 -7.56
CA VAL A 173 -16.99 8.30 -6.26
C VAL A 173 -15.88 7.26 -6.13
N ILE A 174 -14.96 7.52 -5.21
CA ILE A 174 -13.86 6.63 -4.83
C ILE A 174 -14.24 5.92 -3.53
N VAL A 175 -14.10 4.61 -3.43
CA VAL A 175 -14.38 3.88 -2.18
C VAL A 175 -13.08 3.49 -1.49
N LYS A 176 -12.85 3.98 -0.26
CA LYS A 176 -11.62 3.69 0.50
C LYS A 176 -11.77 2.42 1.33
N LEU A 177 -10.97 1.41 1.00
CA LEU A 177 -11.09 0.07 1.54
C LEU A 177 -10.24 -0.14 2.81
N THR A 178 -10.80 -0.87 3.76
CA THR A 178 -10.11 -1.33 4.97
C THR A 178 -9.22 -2.54 4.66
N PRO A 179 -7.98 -2.61 5.19
CA PRO A 179 -7.17 -3.84 5.13
C PRO A 179 -7.58 -4.86 6.19
N ASN A 180 -8.49 -4.51 7.11
CA ASN A 180 -8.89 -5.34 8.23
C ASN A 180 -9.94 -6.38 7.80
N ILE A 181 -9.62 -7.17 6.78
CA ILE A 181 -10.53 -8.13 6.13
C ILE A 181 -9.74 -9.36 5.67
N THR A 182 -10.41 -10.50 5.54
CA THR A 182 -9.79 -11.76 5.06
C THR A 182 -9.42 -11.69 3.58
N ASP A 183 -10.30 -11.11 2.76
CA ASP A 183 -10.12 -11.01 1.31
C ASP A 183 -10.57 -9.62 0.83
N ILE A 184 -9.60 -8.82 0.38
CA ILE A 184 -9.82 -7.44 -0.07
C ILE A 184 -10.64 -7.38 -1.37
N ARG A 185 -10.72 -8.47 -2.14
CA ARG A 185 -11.45 -8.49 -3.40
C ARG A 185 -12.96 -8.40 -3.16
N ASN A 186 -13.48 -8.95 -2.07
CA ASN A 186 -14.90 -8.91 -1.75
C ASN A 186 -15.44 -7.47 -1.61
N PRO A 187 -14.86 -6.60 -0.76
CA PRO A 187 -15.32 -5.21 -0.68
C PRO A 187 -15.03 -4.41 -1.96
N ALA A 188 -13.95 -4.72 -2.70
CA ALA A 188 -13.67 -4.09 -3.99
C ALA A 188 -14.73 -4.41 -5.06
N ARG A 189 -15.15 -5.69 -5.16
CA ARG A 189 -16.23 -6.14 -6.05
C ARG A 189 -17.57 -5.51 -5.68
N ALA A 190 -17.85 -5.35 -4.39
CA ALA A 190 -19.05 -4.67 -3.93
C ALA A 190 -19.05 -3.17 -4.27
N ALA A 191 -17.91 -2.48 -4.09
CA ALA A 191 -17.76 -1.11 -4.54
C ALA A 191 -18.01 -0.99 -6.06
N HIS A 192 -17.42 -1.90 -6.85
CA HIS A 192 -17.61 -1.95 -8.30
C HIS A 192 -19.09 -2.21 -8.67
N ALA A 193 -19.76 -3.18 -8.03
CA ALA A 193 -21.18 -3.49 -8.23
C ALA A 193 -22.11 -2.34 -7.81
N GLY A 194 -21.70 -1.53 -6.83
CA GLY A 194 -22.38 -0.30 -6.44
C GLY A 194 -22.19 0.85 -7.43
N GLY A 195 -21.29 0.70 -8.41
CA GLY A 195 -20.98 1.69 -9.44
C GLY A 195 -19.86 2.66 -9.07
N ALA A 196 -18.99 2.31 -8.12
CA ALA A 196 -17.82 3.12 -7.80
C ALA A 196 -16.97 3.38 -9.04
N ASP A 197 -16.48 4.61 -9.18
CA ASP A 197 -15.59 4.97 -10.28
C ASP A 197 -14.14 4.54 -10.01
N ALA A 198 -13.78 4.35 -8.74
CA ALA A 198 -12.50 3.79 -8.31
C ALA A 198 -12.56 3.22 -6.89
N VAL A 199 -11.50 2.52 -6.51
CA VAL A 199 -11.18 2.24 -5.10
C VAL A 199 -9.89 2.93 -4.69
N SER A 200 -9.77 3.28 -3.41
CA SER A 200 -8.51 3.69 -2.81
C SER A 200 -8.15 2.75 -1.67
N LEU A 201 -6.88 2.33 -1.57
CA LEU A 201 -6.48 1.36 -0.57
C LEU A 201 -4.97 1.37 -0.30
N ILE A 202 -4.53 1.09 0.92
CA ILE A 202 -5.33 0.67 2.08
C ILE A 202 -5.55 1.81 3.08
N ASN A 203 -6.64 1.73 3.85
CA ASN A 203 -6.70 2.43 5.13
C ASN A 203 -5.74 1.75 6.15
N THR A 204 -5.75 2.20 7.40
CA THR A 204 -4.82 1.72 8.43
C THR A 204 -5.16 0.32 8.95
N ILE A 205 -4.13 -0.41 9.40
CA ILE A 205 -4.25 -1.78 9.93
C ILE A 205 -4.47 -1.72 11.44
N ASN A 206 -5.48 -2.39 11.96
CA ASN A 206 -5.78 -2.40 13.39
C ASN A 206 -4.61 -3.04 14.18
N SER A 207 -4.04 -2.31 15.14
CA SER A 207 -2.90 -2.78 15.93
C SER A 207 -2.78 -2.14 17.32
N ILE A 208 -1.96 -2.78 18.16
CA ILE A 208 -1.31 -2.18 19.32
C ILE A 208 0.19 -2.16 19.01
N VAL A 209 0.85 -1.01 19.12
CA VAL A 209 2.27 -0.88 18.76
C VAL A 209 3.23 -1.25 19.88
N SER A 210 2.83 -1.01 21.12
CA SER A 210 3.60 -1.39 22.30
C SER A 210 2.72 -1.33 23.55
N VAL A 211 3.24 -1.91 24.64
CA VAL A 211 2.65 -1.84 25.97
C VAL A 211 3.64 -1.10 26.86
N ASP A 212 3.17 -0.08 27.58
CA ASP A 212 3.89 0.49 28.72
C ASP A 212 3.89 -0.57 29.82
N LEU A 213 5.06 -1.12 30.15
CA LEU A 213 5.20 -2.23 31.10
C LEU A 213 5.14 -1.78 32.56
N ASP A 214 5.26 -0.48 32.84
CA ASP A 214 5.09 0.04 34.20
C ASP A 214 3.60 0.26 34.49
N GLN A 215 2.86 0.78 33.51
CA GLN A 215 1.41 1.00 33.62
C GLN A 215 0.57 -0.22 33.24
N MET A 216 1.17 -1.21 32.56
CA MET A 216 0.48 -2.34 31.93
C MET A 216 -0.64 -1.91 30.98
N ALA A 217 -0.41 -0.85 30.22
CA ALA A 217 -1.38 -0.25 29.30
C ALA A 217 -0.85 -0.16 27.87
N PRO A 218 -1.70 -0.29 26.83
CA PRO A 218 -1.28 -0.02 25.46
C PRO A 218 -0.77 1.42 25.27
N TYR A 219 0.17 1.59 24.36
CA TYR A 219 0.69 2.90 23.95
C TYR A 219 0.08 3.34 22.60
N PRO A 220 -0.36 4.60 22.44
CA PRO A 220 -0.31 5.69 23.41
C PRO A 220 -1.30 5.51 24.57
N THR A 221 -0.87 5.89 25.78
CA THR A 221 -1.65 5.75 27.02
C THR A 221 -2.33 7.07 27.38
N ILE A 222 -3.60 6.98 27.77
CA ILE A 222 -4.46 8.08 28.22
C ILE A 222 -5.05 7.69 29.56
N ASP A 223 -4.68 8.41 30.62
CA ASP A 223 -5.20 8.19 31.98
C ASP A 223 -5.11 6.72 32.43
N GLY A 224 -3.95 6.09 32.20
CA GLY A 224 -3.69 4.68 32.54
C GLY A 224 -4.36 3.65 31.62
N GLN A 225 -5.04 4.07 30.55
CA GLN A 225 -5.70 3.20 29.58
C GLN A 225 -5.13 3.38 28.17
N GLY A 226 -5.25 2.36 27.34
CA GLY A 226 -4.88 2.43 25.92
C GLY A 226 -5.90 1.71 25.06
N ALA A 227 -5.97 2.09 23.79
CA ALA A 227 -6.84 1.46 22.80
C ALA A 227 -5.99 0.89 21.66
N HIS A 228 -6.60 -0.01 20.89
CA HIS A 228 -6.05 -0.35 19.58
C HIS A 228 -6.19 0.86 18.65
N GLY A 229 -5.33 0.93 17.64
CA GLY A 229 -5.37 2.02 16.66
C GLY A 229 -4.97 1.60 15.26
N GLY A 230 -4.94 2.58 14.37
CA GLY A 230 -4.58 2.39 12.98
C GLY A 230 -3.08 2.46 12.74
N TYR A 231 -2.47 1.32 12.39
CA TYR A 231 -1.08 1.21 11.95
C TYR A 231 -0.90 1.65 10.51
N CYS A 232 0.10 2.50 10.28
CA CYS A 232 0.47 3.05 8.98
C CYS A 232 1.98 3.31 8.90
N GLY A 233 2.46 3.77 7.74
CA GLY A 233 3.89 4.01 7.50
C GLY A 233 4.60 2.87 6.78
N PRO A 234 5.93 2.92 6.64
CA PRO A 234 6.70 2.03 5.77
C PRO A 234 6.40 0.54 5.94
N ALA A 235 6.22 0.10 7.18
CA ALA A 235 5.95 -1.30 7.50
C ALA A 235 4.65 -1.85 6.90
N VAL A 236 3.68 -1.01 6.50
CA VAL A 236 2.43 -1.49 5.88
C VAL A 236 2.53 -1.67 4.37
N LYS A 237 3.58 -1.14 3.72
CA LYS A 237 3.74 -1.17 2.26
C LYS A 237 3.58 -2.58 1.67
N PRO A 238 4.23 -3.64 2.17
CA PRO A 238 4.11 -4.98 1.57
C PRO A 238 2.67 -5.50 1.56
N ILE A 239 1.89 -5.18 2.59
CA ILE A 239 0.48 -5.57 2.72
C ILE A 239 -0.37 -4.80 1.71
N ALA A 240 -0.13 -3.49 1.59
CA ALA A 240 -0.82 -2.62 0.64
C ALA A 240 -0.55 -3.03 -0.82
N LEU A 241 0.72 -3.31 -1.18
CA LEU A 241 1.08 -3.77 -2.53
C LEU A 241 0.37 -5.09 -2.88
N ASN A 242 0.34 -6.05 -1.95
CA ASN A 242 -0.40 -7.30 -2.14
C ASN A 242 -1.88 -7.05 -2.42
N MET A 243 -2.53 -6.20 -1.62
CA MET A 243 -3.95 -5.91 -1.79
C MET A 243 -4.27 -5.16 -3.10
N VAL A 244 -3.42 -4.22 -3.50
CA VAL A 244 -3.52 -3.54 -4.81
C VAL A 244 -3.41 -4.56 -5.94
N ALA A 245 -2.42 -5.45 -5.88
CA ALA A 245 -2.21 -6.49 -6.88
C ALA A 245 -3.40 -7.47 -6.97
N GLU A 246 -3.97 -7.88 -5.83
CA GLU A 246 -5.15 -8.74 -5.78
C GLU A 246 -6.37 -8.13 -6.46
N ILE A 247 -6.64 -6.84 -6.25
CA ILE A 247 -7.73 -6.16 -6.95
C ILE A 247 -7.39 -6.00 -8.43
N ALA A 248 -6.19 -5.51 -8.77
CA ALA A 248 -5.82 -5.25 -10.15
C ALA A 248 -5.85 -6.51 -11.04
N ARG A 249 -5.56 -7.69 -10.47
CA ARG A 249 -5.59 -8.97 -11.18
C ARG A 249 -6.93 -9.70 -11.10
N ASP A 250 -7.89 -9.22 -10.31
CA ASP A 250 -9.18 -9.87 -10.13
C ASP A 250 -10.10 -9.64 -11.35
N PRO A 251 -10.57 -10.71 -12.03
CA PRO A 251 -11.41 -10.56 -13.21
C PRO A 251 -12.72 -9.77 -12.99
N GLN A 252 -13.28 -9.79 -11.77
CA GLN A 252 -14.54 -9.11 -11.45
C GLN A 252 -14.40 -7.61 -11.22
N THR A 253 -13.17 -7.13 -11.04
CA THR A 253 -12.84 -5.71 -10.89
C THR A 253 -11.89 -5.25 -12.00
N HIS A 254 -11.80 -6.00 -13.10
CA HIS A 254 -10.94 -5.67 -14.22
C HIS A 254 -11.25 -4.29 -14.77
N GLY A 255 -10.24 -3.44 -14.86
CA GLY A 255 -10.37 -2.06 -15.33
C GLY A 255 -10.88 -1.07 -14.28
N LEU A 256 -11.20 -1.50 -13.06
CA LEU A 256 -11.52 -0.60 -11.95
C LEU A 256 -10.27 0.21 -11.57
N PRO A 257 -10.29 1.55 -11.69
CA PRO A 257 -9.16 2.39 -11.30
C PRO A 257 -8.84 2.29 -9.81
N ILE A 258 -7.55 2.34 -9.49
CA ILE A 258 -7.03 2.21 -8.12
C ILE A 258 -6.22 3.46 -7.74
N SER A 259 -6.49 4.03 -6.56
CA SER A 259 -5.61 5.00 -5.90
C SER A 259 -4.87 4.31 -4.76
N GLY A 260 -3.56 4.08 -4.93
CA GLY A 260 -2.74 3.30 -4.01
C GLY A 260 -2.31 4.10 -2.77
N ILE A 261 -2.35 3.49 -1.60
CA ILE A 261 -2.07 4.13 -0.29
C ILE A 261 -1.42 3.10 0.64
N GLY A 262 -0.38 3.51 1.38
CA GLY A 262 0.17 2.71 2.48
C GLY A 262 1.68 2.55 2.40
N GLY A 263 2.40 3.25 3.27
CA GLY A 263 3.86 3.08 3.42
C GLY A 263 4.73 3.64 2.30
N VAL A 264 4.17 4.48 1.42
CA VAL A 264 4.93 5.21 0.39
C VAL A 264 5.79 6.27 1.05
N THR A 265 7.11 6.13 0.90
CA THR A 265 8.11 7.09 1.41
C THR A 265 9.09 7.58 0.37
N THR A 266 9.21 6.87 -0.75
CA THR A 266 10.12 7.16 -1.86
C THR A 266 9.41 7.07 -3.20
N TRP A 267 10.02 7.64 -4.25
CA TRP A 267 9.54 7.50 -5.62
C TRP A 267 9.45 6.03 -6.06
N ARG A 268 10.35 5.17 -5.57
CA ARG A 268 10.39 3.74 -5.90
C ARG A 268 9.17 3.02 -5.34
N ASP A 269 8.78 3.36 -4.11
CA ASP A 269 7.55 2.83 -3.52
C ASP A 269 6.34 3.19 -4.40
N ALA A 270 6.24 4.44 -4.85
CA ALA A 270 5.15 4.87 -5.72
C ALA A 270 5.16 4.16 -7.08
N ALA A 271 6.34 4.01 -7.70
CA ALA A 271 6.49 3.27 -8.95
C ALA A 271 6.04 1.80 -8.82
N GLU A 272 6.32 1.15 -7.67
CA GLU A 272 5.83 -0.20 -7.38
C GLU A 272 4.30 -0.28 -7.27
N PHE A 273 3.67 0.68 -6.57
CA PHE A 273 2.21 0.79 -6.51
C PHE A 273 1.61 0.96 -7.92
N MET A 274 2.21 1.84 -8.73
CA MET A 274 1.75 2.09 -10.09
C MET A 274 1.91 0.85 -10.97
N ALA A 275 3.09 0.22 -10.94
CA ALA A 275 3.34 -1.03 -11.66
C ALA A 275 2.35 -2.15 -11.30
N LEU A 276 1.86 -2.18 -10.05
CA LEU A 276 0.83 -3.11 -9.58
C LEU A 276 -0.62 -2.67 -9.84
N GLY A 277 -0.84 -1.52 -10.50
CA GLY A 277 -2.15 -1.12 -11.02
C GLY A 277 -2.72 0.19 -10.47
N ALA A 278 -2.01 0.88 -9.56
CA ALA A 278 -2.47 2.17 -9.06
C ALA A 278 -2.28 3.29 -10.12
N GLY A 279 -3.33 4.07 -10.40
CA GLY A 279 -3.26 5.24 -11.30
C GLY A 279 -2.81 6.52 -10.59
N THR A 280 -3.03 6.61 -9.28
CA THR A 280 -2.49 7.67 -8.39
C THR A 280 -2.02 7.06 -7.08
N VAL A 281 -1.20 7.79 -6.34
CA VAL A 281 -0.62 7.34 -5.07
C VAL A 281 -0.89 8.39 -3.98
N GLN A 282 -1.60 7.99 -2.92
CA GLN A 282 -1.81 8.83 -1.76
C GLN A 282 -0.74 8.61 -0.69
N VAL A 283 -0.28 9.71 -0.08
CA VAL A 283 0.81 9.72 0.89
C VAL A 283 0.36 10.44 2.17
N CYS A 284 0.71 9.87 3.33
CA CYS A 284 0.37 10.44 4.63
C CYS A 284 1.59 10.46 5.55
N THR A 285 2.05 9.28 5.99
CA THR A 285 3.13 9.16 6.98
C THR A 285 4.40 9.88 6.54
N ALA A 286 4.83 9.75 5.28
CA ALA A 286 6.01 10.45 4.79
C ALA A 286 5.88 11.98 4.89
N ALA A 287 4.72 12.55 4.58
CA ALA A 287 4.48 13.98 4.71
C ALA A 287 4.46 14.43 6.19
N MET A 288 3.97 13.58 7.10
CA MET A 288 4.03 13.83 8.55
C MET A 288 5.45 13.75 9.11
N THR A 289 6.29 12.87 8.56
CA THR A 289 7.66 12.64 9.04
C THR A 289 8.67 13.63 8.45
N TYR A 290 8.58 13.92 7.15
CA TYR A 290 9.58 14.68 6.39
C TYR A 290 9.07 16.05 5.92
N GLY A 291 7.79 16.37 6.16
CA GLY A 291 7.14 17.60 5.71
C GLY A 291 6.72 17.56 4.23
N PHE A 292 6.02 18.60 3.78
CA PHE A 292 5.44 18.61 2.44
C PHE A 292 6.45 18.62 1.29
N ARG A 293 7.70 19.03 1.53
CA ARG A 293 8.75 19.07 0.50
C ARG A 293 9.24 17.69 0.07
N ILE A 294 8.90 16.62 0.79
CA ILE A 294 9.19 15.24 0.36
C ILE A 294 8.67 14.95 -1.05
N VAL A 295 7.61 15.65 -1.48
CA VAL A 295 7.06 15.50 -2.83
C VAL A 295 8.03 15.90 -3.94
N GLU A 296 9.00 16.78 -3.66
CA GLU A 296 10.06 17.15 -4.59
C GLU A 296 10.89 15.90 -4.95
N ASP A 297 11.36 15.18 -3.92
CA ASP A 297 12.12 13.92 -4.11
C ASP A 297 11.27 12.81 -4.78
N LEU A 298 9.96 12.78 -4.50
CA LEU A 298 9.04 11.83 -5.15
C LEU A 298 8.88 12.11 -6.64
N ILE A 299 8.74 13.40 -7.01
CA ILE A 299 8.59 13.87 -8.39
C ILE A 299 9.88 13.64 -9.18
N ASP A 300 11.00 14.13 -8.66
CA ASP A 300 12.29 14.08 -9.35
C ASP A 300 12.70 12.62 -9.57
N GLY A 301 12.66 11.81 -8.52
CA GLY A 301 13.06 10.41 -8.62
C GLY A 301 12.16 9.56 -9.53
N LEU A 302 10.85 9.84 -9.56
CA LEU A 302 9.93 9.13 -10.47
C LEU A 302 10.20 9.55 -11.94
N SER A 303 10.37 10.85 -12.20
CA SER A 303 10.68 11.37 -13.54
C SER A 303 12.01 10.83 -14.05
N ASP A 304 13.06 10.85 -13.22
CA ASP A 304 14.40 10.39 -13.59
C ASP A 304 14.41 8.90 -13.92
N TRP A 305 13.75 8.08 -13.09
CA TRP A 305 13.61 6.65 -13.36
C TRP A 305 12.81 6.38 -14.64
N MET A 306 11.74 7.15 -14.88
CA MET A 306 10.96 7.02 -16.11
C MET A 306 11.79 7.39 -17.35
N ASP A 307 12.53 8.50 -17.30
CA ASP A 307 13.46 8.89 -18.37
C ASP A 307 14.54 7.81 -18.61
N GLU A 308 15.13 7.25 -17.55
CA GLU A 308 16.13 6.17 -17.63
C GLU A 308 15.57 4.91 -18.32
N LYS A 309 14.30 4.57 -18.04
CA LYS A 309 13.61 3.42 -18.65
C LYS A 309 12.96 3.73 -20.00
N GLY A 310 12.98 4.98 -20.43
CA GLY A 310 12.38 5.42 -21.70
C GLY A 310 10.85 5.52 -21.66
N TYR A 311 10.24 5.67 -20.48
CA TYR A 311 8.81 5.91 -20.33
C TYR A 311 8.47 7.38 -20.55
N THR A 312 7.42 7.67 -21.32
CA THR A 312 7.02 9.05 -21.65
C THR A 312 5.84 9.57 -20.83
N SER A 313 5.03 8.66 -20.30
CA SER A 313 3.85 8.94 -19.48
C SER A 313 3.74 7.92 -18.35
N VAL A 314 3.18 8.36 -17.22
CA VAL A 314 2.85 7.51 -16.07
C VAL A 314 1.96 6.32 -16.46
N ASP A 315 1.07 6.51 -17.45
CA ASP A 315 0.16 5.45 -17.94
C ASP A 315 0.91 4.25 -18.54
N GLU A 316 2.14 4.43 -19.03
CA GLU A 316 2.97 3.35 -19.56
C GLU A 316 3.50 2.41 -18.47
N VAL A 317 3.51 2.87 -17.22
CA VAL A 317 3.97 2.12 -16.04
C VAL A 317 2.80 1.43 -15.33
N VAL A 318 1.62 2.06 -15.35
CA VAL A 318 0.45 1.57 -14.60
C VAL A 318 0.09 0.13 -15.02
N GLY A 319 0.06 -0.77 -14.04
CA GLY A 319 -0.34 -2.17 -14.22
C GLY A 319 0.66 -3.08 -14.93
N ARG A 320 1.87 -2.60 -15.28
CA ARG A 320 2.86 -3.40 -16.04
C ARG A 320 3.34 -4.66 -15.32
N ALA A 321 3.26 -4.71 -13.99
CA ALA A 321 3.60 -5.89 -13.20
C ALA A 321 2.39 -6.82 -12.98
N VAL A 322 1.15 -6.36 -13.17
CA VAL A 322 -0.07 -7.13 -12.87
C VAL A 322 -0.12 -8.49 -13.59
N PRO A 323 0.20 -8.61 -14.90
CA PRO A 323 0.22 -9.91 -15.59
C PRO A 323 1.27 -10.90 -15.06
N LYS A 324 2.25 -10.42 -14.28
CA LYS A 324 3.30 -11.24 -13.66
C LYS A 324 2.98 -11.65 -12.23
N VAL A 325 1.86 -11.19 -11.66
CA VAL A 325 1.38 -11.62 -10.34
C VAL A 325 0.55 -12.88 -10.51
N THR A 326 1.05 -14.00 -10.01
CA THR A 326 0.39 -15.30 -10.13
C THR A 326 0.33 -16.03 -8.79
N ASP A 327 -0.59 -17.00 -8.71
CA ASP A 327 -0.65 -17.91 -7.58
C ASP A 327 0.56 -18.84 -7.58
N TRP A 328 1.03 -19.19 -6.38
CA TRP A 328 2.22 -20.04 -6.17
C TRP A 328 2.22 -21.31 -7.04
N GLN A 329 1.06 -21.96 -7.16
CA GLN A 329 0.92 -23.19 -7.91
C GLN A 329 1.24 -23.08 -9.41
N ARG A 330 1.33 -21.85 -9.95
CA ARG A 330 1.71 -21.56 -11.34
C ARG A 330 3.14 -21.05 -11.48
N LEU A 331 3.93 -20.99 -10.41
CA LEU A 331 5.36 -20.68 -10.54
C LEU A 331 6.09 -21.83 -11.24
N ASN A 332 7.14 -21.48 -11.99
CA ASN A 332 7.93 -22.46 -12.74
C ASN A 332 8.79 -23.30 -11.78
N LEU A 333 8.39 -24.56 -11.56
CA LEU A 333 9.10 -25.51 -10.72
C LEU A 333 10.45 -25.98 -11.32
N ASN A 334 10.64 -25.79 -12.62
CA ASN A 334 11.88 -26.15 -13.31
C ASN A 334 12.91 -25.00 -13.29
N TYR A 335 12.59 -23.85 -12.69
CA TYR A 335 13.52 -22.73 -12.58
C TYR A 335 14.52 -22.97 -11.43
N VAL A 336 15.69 -23.52 -11.75
CA VAL A 336 16.75 -23.85 -10.79
C VAL A 336 17.74 -22.71 -10.65
N VAL A 337 17.97 -22.28 -9.41
CA VAL A 337 18.97 -21.26 -9.06
C VAL A 337 19.85 -21.72 -7.91
N LYS A 338 21.08 -21.21 -7.86
CA LYS A 338 22.00 -21.36 -6.73
C LYS A 338 22.53 -20.02 -6.28
N ALA A 339 22.79 -19.90 -4.99
CA ALA A 339 23.47 -18.73 -4.48
C ALA A 339 24.95 -18.74 -4.90
N ARG A 340 25.52 -17.57 -5.15
CA ARG A 340 26.96 -17.36 -5.27
C ARG A 340 27.40 -16.27 -4.33
N ILE A 341 28.54 -16.46 -3.68
CA ILE A 341 29.12 -15.48 -2.77
C ILE A 341 30.38 -14.93 -3.43
N ASP A 342 30.35 -13.64 -3.74
CA ASP A 342 31.54 -12.90 -4.15
C ASP A 342 32.51 -12.82 -2.97
N GLN A 343 33.66 -13.50 -3.11
CA GLN A 343 34.68 -13.58 -2.07
C GLN A 343 35.45 -12.27 -1.87
N ASP A 344 35.48 -11.40 -2.87
CA ASP A 344 36.13 -10.09 -2.80
C ASP A 344 35.24 -9.09 -2.04
N ALA A 345 33.92 -9.16 -2.24
CA ALA A 345 32.95 -8.35 -1.48
C ALA A 345 32.70 -8.89 -0.06
N CYS A 346 32.95 -10.18 0.19
CA CYS A 346 32.63 -10.84 1.45
C CYS A 346 33.45 -10.29 2.63
N ILE A 347 32.78 -9.61 3.55
CA ILE A 347 33.37 -9.13 4.82
C ILE A 347 33.51 -10.23 5.89
N LYS A 348 33.30 -11.49 5.53
CA LYS A 348 33.40 -12.67 6.40
C LYS A 348 32.56 -12.57 7.69
N CYS A 349 31.39 -11.93 7.66
CA CYS A 349 30.55 -11.77 8.86
C CYS A 349 29.85 -13.07 9.31
N GLY A 350 29.62 -14.02 8.38
CA GLY A 350 29.03 -15.34 8.63
C GLY A 350 27.51 -15.39 8.78
N ARG A 351 26.79 -14.28 8.57
CA ARG A 351 25.32 -14.26 8.63
C ARG A 351 24.68 -15.23 7.63
N CYS A 352 25.23 -15.34 6.42
CA CYS A 352 24.76 -16.25 5.39
C CYS A 352 24.86 -17.72 5.85
N HIS A 353 26.00 -18.12 6.42
CA HIS A 353 26.17 -19.46 7.01
C HIS A 353 25.21 -19.68 8.16
N ILE A 354 25.16 -18.80 9.17
CA ILE A 354 24.27 -18.96 10.34
C ILE A 354 22.80 -19.10 9.90
N ALA A 355 22.34 -18.25 8.98
CA ALA A 355 20.97 -18.35 8.45
C ALA A 355 20.73 -19.69 7.75
N CYS A 356 21.69 -20.16 6.94
CA CYS A 356 21.54 -21.44 6.25
C CYS A 356 21.64 -22.65 7.18
N GLU A 357 22.58 -22.60 8.12
CA GLU A 357 22.94 -23.68 9.05
C GLU A 357 21.85 -23.89 10.10
N ASP A 358 21.46 -22.83 10.81
CA ASP A 358 20.56 -22.97 11.95
C ASP A 358 19.09 -23.03 11.53
N THR A 359 18.74 -22.53 10.33
CA THR A 359 17.33 -22.28 9.98
C THR A 359 16.90 -22.79 8.61
N SER A 360 17.77 -23.43 7.82
CA SER A 360 17.42 -23.84 6.46
C SER A 360 18.03 -25.17 6.00
N HIS A 361 19.18 -25.14 5.30
CA HIS A 361 19.63 -26.23 4.43
C HIS A 361 21.11 -26.60 4.57
N GLN A 362 21.85 -26.02 5.53
CA GLN A 362 23.26 -26.37 5.79
C GLN A 362 24.15 -26.34 4.53
N ALA A 363 23.85 -25.43 3.60
CA ALA A 363 24.41 -25.39 2.25
C ALA A 363 25.50 -24.33 2.06
N ILE A 364 26.07 -23.80 3.15
CA ILE A 364 27.14 -22.80 3.11
C ILE A 364 28.21 -23.21 4.10
N THR A 365 29.45 -23.34 3.67
CA THR A 365 30.58 -23.68 4.55
C THR A 365 30.84 -22.58 5.58
N ALA A 366 31.31 -22.95 6.78
CA ALA A 366 31.81 -21.97 7.77
C ALA A 366 33.32 -21.74 7.64
N MET A 367 34.02 -22.79 7.22
CA MET A 367 35.47 -22.90 7.20
C MET A 367 35.92 -23.64 5.94
N LYS A 368 37.06 -23.23 5.38
CA LYS A 368 37.78 -23.93 4.31
C LYS A 368 39.28 -23.81 4.61
N ASP A 369 39.99 -24.93 4.57
CA ASP A 369 41.43 -24.99 4.87
C ASP A 369 41.83 -24.36 6.22
N GLY A 370 40.99 -24.54 7.24
CA GLY A 370 41.22 -23.99 8.58
C GLY A 370 40.98 -22.48 8.72
N LEU A 371 40.53 -21.82 7.65
CA LEU A 371 40.20 -20.38 7.64
C LEU A 371 38.70 -20.16 7.51
N ARG A 372 38.23 -19.05 8.07
CA ARG A 372 36.84 -18.61 7.92
C ARG A 372 36.57 -18.29 6.45
N HIS A 373 35.71 -19.09 5.84
CA HIS A 373 35.39 -19.03 4.41
C HIS A 373 33.95 -19.49 4.21
N PHE A 374 33.21 -18.75 3.40
CA PHE A 374 31.80 -18.97 3.15
C PHE A 374 31.60 -19.23 1.66
N GLU A 375 31.36 -20.49 1.34
CA GLU A 375 31.13 -20.96 -0.03
C GLU A 375 29.86 -21.79 -0.06
N VAL A 376 29.08 -21.63 -1.13
CA VAL A 376 27.83 -22.37 -1.32
C VAL A 376 28.17 -23.79 -1.76
N ILE A 377 27.57 -24.77 -1.10
CA ILE A 377 27.64 -26.18 -1.44
C ILE A 377 26.47 -26.46 -2.39
N ASP A 378 26.74 -26.56 -3.68
CA ASP A 378 25.71 -26.62 -4.72
C ASP A 378 24.81 -27.86 -4.60
N GLU A 379 25.37 -28.96 -4.10
CA GLU A 379 24.69 -30.22 -3.82
C GLU A 379 23.65 -30.08 -2.70
N GLU A 380 23.77 -29.10 -1.82
CA GLU A 380 22.84 -28.88 -0.71
C GLU A 380 21.95 -27.65 -0.94
N CYS A 381 22.43 -26.67 -1.72
CA CYS A 381 21.73 -25.42 -1.93
C CYS A 381 20.42 -25.62 -2.68
N VAL A 382 19.29 -25.23 -2.07
CA VAL A 382 17.97 -25.31 -2.72
C VAL A 382 17.57 -24.04 -3.46
N GLY A 383 18.40 -22.99 -3.39
CA GLY A 383 18.11 -21.71 -4.03
C GLY A 383 17.07 -20.83 -3.30
N CYS A 384 16.91 -20.96 -1.98
CA CYS A 384 15.84 -20.29 -1.21
C CYS A 384 15.99 -18.76 -1.04
N ASN A 385 17.12 -18.16 -1.44
CA ASN A 385 17.41 -16.71 -1.34
C ASN A 385 17.53 -16.13 0.09
N LEU A 386 17.49 -16.95 1.15
CA LEU A 386 17.61 -16.46 2.52
C LEU A 386 18.98 -15.81 2.79
N CYS A 387 20.07 -16.44 2.32
CA CYS A 387 21.43 -15.94 2.52
C CYS A 387 21.65 -14.54 1.90
N VAL A 388 21.10 -14.31 0.70
CA VAL A 388 21.09 -13.01 0.03
C VAL A 388 20.36 -11.98 0.90
N SER A 389 19.17 -12.34 1.39
CA SER A 389 18.29 -11.44 2.15
C SER A 389 18.88 -10.97 3.49
N VAL A 390 19.77 -11.76 4.11
CA VAL A 390 20.41 -11.42 5.40
C VAL A 390 21.82 -10.85 5.26
N CYS A 391 22.37 -10.85 4.04
CA CYS A 391 23.72 -10.33 3.78
C CYS A 391 23.73 -8.82 4.02
N PRO A 392 24.66 -8.28 4.84
CA PRO A 392 24.73 -6.84 5.08
C PRO A 392 25.48 -6.07 3.98
N VAL A 393 26.04 -6.77 2.99
CA VAL A 393 26.75 -6.17 1.85
C VAL A 393 25.87 -6.37 0.63
N GLU A 394 25.44 -5.26 0.05
CA GLU A 394 24.65 -5.25 -1.19
C GLU A 394 25.41 -6.00 -2.30
N ASP A 395 24.68 -6.81 -3.07
CA ASP A 395 25.19 -7.62 -4.19
C ASP A 395 26.33 -8.60 -3.89
N CYS A 396 26.77 -8.75 -2.64
CA CYS A 396 27.81 -9.73 -2.28
C CYS A 396 27.35 -11.19 -2.49
N ILE A 397 26.04 -11.44 -2.41
CA ILE A 397 25.46 -12.75 -2.71
C ILE A 397 24.40 -12.58 -3.79
N THR A 398 24.53 -13.32 -4.88
CA THR A 398 23.58 -13.30 -6.01
C THR A 398 22.94 -14.67 -6.20
N MET A 399 21.80 -14.71 -6.92
CA MET A 399 21.16 -15.94 -7.34
C MET A 399 21.44 -16.17 -8.82
N GLU A 400 22.19 -17.21 -9.14
CA GLU A 400 22.52 -17.58 -10.52
C GLU A 400 21.64 -18.73 -11.00
N GLN A 401 21.05 -18.59 -12.18
CA GLN A 401 20.26 -19.63 -12.80
C GLN A 401 21.17 -20.70 -13.41
N ILE A 402 20.85 -21.97 -13.15
CA ILE A 402 21.43 -23.09 -13.88
C ILE A 402 20.51 -23.42 -15.04
N THR A 403 20.99 -23.23 -16.27
CA THR A 403 20.20 -23.43 -17.49
C THR A 403 20.54 -24.70 -18.27
N GLU A 404 21.67 -25.33 -17.96
CA GLU A 404 22.20 -26.50 -18.67
C GLU A 404 22.68 -27.58 -17.69
N GLY A 405 22.84 -28.81 -18.17
CA GLY A 405 23.35 -29.93 -17.38
C GLY A 405 22.31 -30.49 -16.41
N SER A 406 22.71 -30.70 -15.16
CA SER A 406 21.87 -31.28 -14.10
C SER A 406 21.90 -30.43 -12.84
N ASP A 407 20.77 -30.34 -12.12
CA ASP A 407 20.73 -29.72 -10.79
C ASP A 407 21.64 -30.50 -9.84
N PRO A 408 22.72 -29.87 -9.31
CA PRO A 408 23.68 -30.55 -8.45
C PRO A 408 23.05 -31.19 -7.21
N ARG A 409 21.92 -30.65 -6.72
CA ARG A 409 21.23 -31.16 -5.54
C ARG A 409 20.44 -32.43 -5.80
N THR A 410 19.72 -32.47 -6.93
CA THR A 410 18.81 -33.59 -7.23
C THR A 410 19.42 -34.61 -8.20
N GLY A 411 20.52 -34.26 -8.88
CA GLY A 411 21.12 -35.04 -9.96
C GLY A 411 20.26 -35.13 -11.22
N LYS A 412 19.11 -34.44 -11.25
CA LYS A 412 18.18 -34.48 -12.38
C LYS A 412 18.62 -33.50 -13.46
N PRO A 413 18.44 -33.83 -14.75
CA PRO A 413 18.67 -32.88 -15.84
C PRO A 413 17.85 -31.61 -15.64
N ILE A 414 18.41 -30.45 -16.00
CA ILE A 414 17.67 -29.20 -16.06
C ILE A 414 16.69 -29.28 -17.24
N ASP A 415 15.39 -29.23 -16.94
CA ASP A 415 14.35 -29.18 -17.95
C ASP A 415 14.08 -27.72 -18.34
N PRO A 416 14.34 -27.32 -19.60
CA PRO A 416 14.11 -25.94 -20.03
C PRO A 416 12.62 -25.62 -20.18
N ASN A 417 11.75 -26.63 -20.18
CA ASN A 417 10.32 -26.42 -20.34
C ASN A 417 9.68 -25.97 -19.02
N TYR A 418 8.67 -25.12 -19.14
CA TYR A 418 7.88 -24.70 -18.00
C TYR A 418 7.11 -25.89 -17.40
N ALA A 419 7.19 -26.04 -16.08
CA ALA A 419 6.35 -26.96 -15.32
C ALA A 419 5.88 -26.27 -14.04
N ASN A 420 4.68 -26.62 -13.56
CA ASN A 420 4.13 -26.01 -12.35
C ASN A 420 3.42 -27.04 -11.45
N TRP A 421 2.95 -26.61 -10.28
CA TRP A 421 2.33 -27.50 -9.31
C TRP A 421 0.99 -28.08 -9.78
N THR A 422 0.24 -27.40 -10.65
CA THR A 422 -1.10 -27.84 -11.08
C THR A 422 -1.09 -29.13 -11.90
N THR A 423 0.03 -29.45 -12.57
CA THR A 423 0.21 -30.69 -13.34
C THR A 423 1.23 -31.64 -12.71
N HIS A 424 1.94 -31.20 -11.66
CA HIS A 424 3.01 -31.97 -11.02
C HIS A 424 2.50 -33.33 -10.49
N PRO A 425 3.24 -34.45 -10.68
CA PRO A 425 2.78 -35.79 -10.28
C PRO A 425 2.40 -35.93 -8.80
N ASN A 426 3.08 -35.18 -7.92
CA ASN A 426 2.82 -35.16 -6.47
C ASN A 426 1.61 -34.32 -6.06
N ASN A 427 1.00 -33.56 -6.96
CA ASN A 427 -0.22 -32.82 -6.64
C ASN A 427 -1.42 -33.79 -6.66
N PRO A 428 -2.09 -34.05 -5.51
CA PRO A 428 -3.24 -34.96 -5.44
C PRO A 428 -4.44 -34.43 -6.24
N ASN A 429 -4.50 -33.11 -6.46
CA ASN A 429 -5.52 -32.42 -7.23
C ASN A 429 -5.04 -32.04 -8.63
N ARG A 430 -4.00 -32.72 -9.15
CA ARG A 430 -3.46 -32.37 -10.47
C ARG A 430 -4.57 -32.46 -11.52
N VAL A 431 -4.66 -31.42 -12.34
CA VAL A 431 -5.57 -31.41 -13.48
C VAL A 431 -4.75 -31.94 -14.67
N PRO A 432 -5.22 -32.96 -15.42
CA PRO A 432 -4.58 -33.32 -16.68
C PRO A 432 -4.48 -32.07 -17.54
N GLU A 433 -3.33 -31.83 -18.16
CA GLU A 433 -3.12 -30.71 -19.07
C GLU A 433 -4.33 -30.61 -20.02
N ALA A 434 -5.06 -29.48 -19.96
CA ALA A 434 -6.06 -29.22 -20.98
C ALA A 434 -5.29 -29.10 -22.30
N ALA A 435 -5.61 -29.94 -23.27
CA ALA A 435 -5.13 -29.76 -24.63
C ALA A 435 -5.65 -28.40 -25.13
N GLU A 436 -4.76 -27.42 -25.15
CA GLU A 436 -4.83 -26.03 -25.65
C GLU A 436 -6.20 -25.32 -25.73
#